data_AF-Q4A0V3-F1
#
_entry.id   AF-Q4A0V3-F1
#
_cell.length_a   1.000
_cell.length_b   1.000
_cell.length_c   1.000
_cell.angle_alpha   90.00
_cell.angle_beta   90.00
_cell.angle_gamma   90.00
#
_symmetry.space_group_name_H-M   'P 1'
#
loop_
_entity.id
_entity.type
_entity.pdbx_description
1 polymer ?
#
loop_
_entity_poly.entity_id
_entity_poly.type
_entity_poly.pdbx_seq_one_letter_code
_entity_poly.pdbx_strand_id
1 'polypeptide(L)'
;MKRTIERVLTWIGIVLQILGVVLMAVLIPMMGNGEVKEAFISQMMQEDSSFTYEDGNTIFSTFSGLLTTGLVLGIILLIIALIAVFLISKKPKVAGVLLIIAGVISFLGNWINAVLWLVAGIMLLVRKPKEPIYDKEEDDDVNPYIKDGSQVNERNNSFILSEEQKENEQETIKDAYSQSKDDNKTDLDNLDDLDERSKKLKEDPYKY
;
A
#
# COMPACT_ATOMS: atom_id res chain seq x y z
N MET A 1 -1.16 -1.84 -3.84
CA MET A 1 -1.85 -1.26 -2.66
C MET A 1 -0.81 -0.99 -1.57
N LYS A 2 -0.60 0.28 -1.18
CA LYS A 2 0.46 0.69 -0.25
C LYS A 2 0.26 0.03 1.11
N ARG A 3 1.30 -0.55 1.72
CA ARG A 3 1.29 -1.09 3.10
C ARG A 3 1.30 0.03 4.16
N THR A 4 0.59 1.12 3.89
CA THR A 4 0.62 2.37 4.68
C THR A 4 0.07 2.13 6.08
N ILE A 5 -1.05 1.42 6.21
CA ILE A 5 -1.71 1.17 7.50
C ILE A 5 -0.80 0.35 8.44
N GLU A 6 -0.12 -0.68 7.92
CA GLU A 6 0.84 -1.49 8.71
C GLU A 6 1.99 -0.65 9.22
N ARG A 7 2.61 0.13 8.31
CA ARG A 7 3.72 1.01 8.67
C ARG A 7 3.29 2.06 9.70
N VAL A 8 2.11 2.67 9.53
CA VAL A 8 1.58 3.67 10.47
C VAL A 8 1.36 3.06 11.85
N LEU A 9 0.77 1.86 11.95
CA LEU A 9 0.54 1.21 13.25
C LEU A 9 1.86 0.86 13.95
N THR A 10 2.84 0.32 13.22
CA THR A 10 4.16 0.02 13.80
C THR A 10 4.89 1.29 14.22
N TRP A 11 4.81 2.37 13.43
CA TRP A 11 5.37 3.68 13.81
C TRP A 11 4.72 4.24 15.08
N ILE A 12 3.39 4.12 15.22
CA ILE A 12 2.69 4.53 16.44
C ILE A 12 3.21 3.76 17.66
N GLY A 13 3.35 2.43 17.55
CA GLY A 13 3.90 1.59 18.62
C GLY A 13 5.33 1.96 18.99
N ILE A 14 6.18 2.23 17.99
CA ILE A 14 7.57 2.65 18.21
C ILE A 14 7.63 4.00 18.92
N VAL A 15 6.84 4.99 18.47
CA VAL A 15 6.80 6.32 19.11
C VAL A 15 6.37 6.20 20.57
N LEU A 16 5.36 5.37 20.86
CA LEU A 16 4.90 5.13 22.22
C LEU A 16 5.96 4.40 23.08
N GLN A 17 6.65 3.41 22.50
CA GLN A 17 7.76 2.72 23.18
C GLN A 17 8.91 3.69 23.49
N ILE A 18 9.29 4.55 22.55
CA ILE A 18 10.33 5.57 22.76
C ILE A 18 9.91 6.50 23.89
N LEU A 19 8.65 6.97 23.89
CA LEU A 19 8.14 7.83 24.95
C LEU A 19 8.25 7.18 26.32
N GLY A 20 7.87 5.90 26.44
CA GLY A 20 7.99 5.14 27.69
C GLY A 20 9.44 4.94 28.14
N VAL A 21 10.35 4.63 27.21
CA VAL A 21 11.78 4.47 27.48
C VAL A 21 12.41 5.78 27.94
N VAL A 22 12.10 6.90 27.27
CA VAL A 22 12.61 8.23 27.63
C VAL A 22 12.10 8.64 29.02
N LEU A 23 10.82 8.43 29.29
CA LEU A 23 10.24 8.74 30.60
C LEU A 23 10.89 7.91 31.72
N MET A 24 11.05 6.60 31.54
CA MET A 24 11.78 5.74 32.48
C MET A 24 13.25 6.15 32.64
N ALA A 25 13.94 6.51 31.55
CA ALA A 25 15.33 6.93 31.59
C ALA A 25 15.54 8.22 32.40
N VAL A 26 14.53 9.09 32.49
CA VAL A 26 14.55 10.30 33.32
C VAL A 26 14.12 9.99 34.77
N LEU A 27 13.08 9.17 34.96
CA LEU A 27 12.54 8.87 36.29
C LEU A 27 13.45 7.99 37.15
N ILE A 28 14.13 7.00 36.56
CA ILE A 28 14.98 6.06 37.32
C ILE A 28 16.12 6.78 38.06
N PRO A 29 16.92 7.66 37.42
CA PRO A 29 17.92 8.44 38.14
C PRO A 29 17.32 9.32 39.23
N MET A 30 16.15 9.92 38.97
CA MET A 30 15.47 10.77 39.94
C MET A 30 15.02 10.00 41.19
N MET A 31 14.53 8.77 41.01
CA MET A 31 14.21 7.88 42.12
C MET A 31 15.45 7.34 42.84
N GLY A 32 16.54 7.11 42.11
CA GLY A 32 17.80 6.63 42.68
C GLY A 32 18.52 7.64 43.59
N ASN A 33 18.04 8.88 43.67
CA ASN A 33 18.56 9.88 44.59
C ASN A 33 18.32 9.45 46.05
N GLY A 34 19.31 9.69 46.91
CA GLY A 34 19.24 9.34 48.34
C GLY A 34 17.99 9.90 49.02
N GLU A 35 17.58 11.12 48.71
CA GLU A 35 16.41 11.77 49.31
C GLU A 35 15.09 11.03 49.01
N VAL A 36 14.87 10.58 47.77
CA VAL A 36 13.64 9.88 47.37
C VAL A 36 13.58 8.50 48.00
N LYS A 37 14.72 7.81 48.05
CA LYS A 37 14.86 6.53 48.74
C LYS A 37 14.56 6.66 50.24
N GLU A 38 15.17 7.64 50.90
CA GLU A 38 14.96 7.88 52.33
C GLU A 38 13.50 8.23 52.65
N ALA A 39 12.87 9.07 51.83
CA ALA A 39 11.46 9.41 51.97
C ALA A 39 10.54 8.18 51.81
N PHE A 40 10.82 7.31 50.83
CA PHE A 40 10.07 6.08 50.61
C PHE A 40 10.18 5.12 51.80
N ILE A 41 11.40 4.86 52.30
CA ILE A 41 11.62 3.98 53.44
C ILE A 41 10.96 4.54 54.70
N SER A 42 11.13 5.84 54.95
CA SER A 42 10.55 6.53 56.11
C SER A 42 9.02 6.48 56.10
N GLN A 43 8.40 6.57 54.92
CA GLN A 43 6.95 6.46 54.79
C GLN A 43 6.46 5.03 55.07
N MET A 44 7.19 4.01 54.59
CA MET A 44 6.83 2.61 54.84
C MET A 44 6.90 2.26 56.34
N MET A 45 7.92 2.76 57.03
CA MET A 45 8.07 2.58 58.49
C MET A 45 7.03 3.37 59.31
N GLN A 46 6.54 4.51 58.79
CA GLN A 46 5.46 5.27 59.43
C GLN A 46 4.11 4.58 59.27
N GLU A 47 3.88 3.94 58.13
CA GLU A 47 2.63 3.25 57.83
C GLU A 47 2.51 1.92 58.60
N ASP A 48 3.63 1.19 58.75
CA ASP A 48 3.69 -0.02 59.56
C ASP A 48 5.01 -0.10 60.33
N SER A 49 4.90 -0.02 61.66
CA SER A 49 6.03 -0.09 62.61
C SER A 49 6.76 -1.43 62.63
N SER A 50 6.24 -2.48 61.98
CA SER A 50 6.92 -3.76 61.83
C SER A 50 8.01 -3.73 60.75
N PHE A 51 7.96 -2.78 59.82
CA PHE A 51 9.02 -2.61 58.83
C PHE A 51 10.24 -1.94 59.44
N THR A 52 11.41 -2.53 59.18
CA THR A 52 12.70 -1.92 59.52
C THR A 52 13.25 -1.15 58.32
N TYR A 53 14.27 -0.33 58.57
CA TYR A 53 15.01 0.35 57.50
C TYR A 53 15.64 -0.64 56.51
N GLU A 54 16.11 -1.80 57.00
CA GLU A 54 16.69 -2.85 56.17
C GLU A 54 15.65 -3.47 55.22
N ASP A 55 14.43 -3.70 55.71
CA ASP A 55 13.31 -4.18 54.88
C ASP A 55 12.95 -3.16 53.80
N GLY A 56 12.80 -1.88 54.18
CA GLY A 56 12.51 -0.81 53.24
C GLY A 56 13.60 -0.66 52.17
N ASN A 57 14.88 -0.77 52.55
CA ASN A 57 16.00 -0.76 51.62
C ASN A 57 15.98 -1.96 50.66
N THR A 58 15.62 -3.15 51.14
CA THR A 58 15.51 -4.36 50.32
C THR A 58 14.37 -4.25 49.31
N ILE A 59 13.20 -3.76 49.74
CA ILE A 59 12.05 -3.54 48.87
C ILE A 59 12.37 -2.47 47.82
N PHE A 60 12.94 -1.33 48.25
CA PHE A 60 13.30 -0.24 47.35
C PHE A 60 14.34 -0.66 46.31
N SER A 61 15.40 -1.36 46.72
CA SER A 61 16.45 -1.83 45.81
C SER A 61 15.92 -2.89 44.83
N THR A 62 15.04 -3.79 45.29
CA THR A 62 14.36 -4.76 44.41
C THR A 62 13.49 -4.04 43.39
N PHE A 63 12.67 -3.08 43.83
CA PHE A 63 11.80 -2.31 42.95
C PHE A 63 12.60 -1.48 41.92
N SER A 64 13.60 -0.74 42.37
CA SER A 64 14.50 0.03 41.51
C SER A 64 15.26 -0.86 40.53
N GLY A 65 15.69 -2.05 40.97
CA GLY A 65 16.34 -3.05 40.12
C GLY A 65 15.39 -3.59 39.05
N LEU A 66 14.11 -3.82 39.39
CA LEU A 66 13.08 -4.27 38.46
C LEU A 66 12.79 -3.21 37.39
N LEU A 67 12.68 -1.94 37.78
CA LEU A 67 12.50 -0.82 36.85
C LEU A 67 13.70 -0.67 35.91
N THR A 68 14.92 -0.76 36.44
CA THR A 68 16.16 -0.68 35.65
C THR A 68 16.25 -1.84 34.66
N THR A 69 15.95 -3.06 35.11
CA THR A 69 15.89 -4.25 34.24
C THR A 69 14.82 -4.09 33.16
N GLY A 70 13.66 -3.55 33.54
CA GLY A 70 12.57 -3.23 32.62
C GLY A 70 12.97 -2.20 31.56
N LEU A 71 13.74 -1.18 31.92
CA LEU A 71 14.29 -0.21 30.98
C LEU A 71 15.21 -0.88 29.95
N VAL A 72 16.15 -1.72 30.41
CA VAL A 72 17.08 -2.44 29.53
C VAL A 72 16.33 -3.35 28.56
N LEU A 73 15.37 -4.14 29.06
CA LEU A 73 14.50 -4.97 28.21
C LEU A 73 13.69 -4.13 27.23
N GLY A 74 13.15 -2.99 27.67
CA GLY A 74 12.41 -2.06 26.83
C GLY A 74 13.24 -1.49 25.68
N ILE A 75 14.53 -1.24 25.90
CA ILE A 75 15.47 -0.80 24.85
C ILE A 75 15.74 -1.95 23.87
N ILE A 76 15.95 -3.18 24.34
CA ILE A 76 16.15 -4.36 23.49
C ILE A 76 14.93 -4.57 22.58
N LEU A 77 13.72 -4.49 23.14
CA LEU A 77 12.48 -4.61 22.37
C LEU A 77 12.31 -3.49 21.35
N LEU A 78 12.70 -2.26 21.70
CA LEU A 78 12.71 -1.13 20.77
C LEU A 78 13.63 -1.41 19.57
N ILE A 79 14.83 -1.96 19.80
CA ILE A 79 15.75 -2.32 18.72
C ILE A 79 15.14 -3.42 17.82
N ILE A 80 14.55 -4.46 18.40
CA ILE A 80 13.86 -5.53 17.66
C ILE A 80 12.74 -4.94 16.79
N ALA A 81 11.98 -3.99 17.33
CA ALA A 81 10.91 -3.33 16.59
C ALA A 81 11.40 -2.48 15.42
N LEU A 82 12.50 -1.75 15.61
CA LEU A 82 13.13 -1.01 14.53
C LEU A 82 13.57 -1.96 13.40
N ILE A 83 14.18 -3.10 13.74
CA ILE A 83 14.54 -4.14 12.76
C ILE A 83 13.28 -4.69 12.08
N ALA A 84 12.20 -4.93 12.84
CA ALA A 84 10.94 -5.43 12.31
C ALA A 84 10.35 -4.48 11.26
N VAL A 85 10.43 -3.16 11.44
CA VAL A 85 9.97 -2.16 10.44
C VAL A 85 10.65 -2.33 9.09
N PHE A 86 11.97 -2.54 9.07
CA PHE A 86 12.69 -2.80 7.82
C PHE A 86 12.25 -4.15 7.22
N LEU A 87 11.96 -5.13 8.07
CA LEU A 87 11.59 -6.47 7.66
C LEU A 87 10.14 -6.58 7.16
N ILE A 88 9.23 -5.67 7.53
CA ILE A 88 7.84 -5.59 7.00
C ILE A 88 7.84 -5.57 5.46
N SER A 89 8.84 -4.93 4.85
CA SER A 89 8.91 -4.76 3.40
C SER A 89 9.44 -6.00 2.67
N LYS A 90 10.28 -6.83 3.32
CA LYS A 90 10.93 -8.00 2.70
C LYS A 90 10.32 -9.33 3.14
N LYS A 91 10.06 -9.49 4.45
CA LYS A 91 9.55 -10.73 5.08
C LYS A 91 8.52 -10.41 6.17
N PRO A 92 7.29 -9.99 5.81
CA PRO A 92 6.27 -9.56 6.78
C PRO A 92 5.85 -10.64 7.77
N LYS A 93 5.86 -11.93 7.38
CA LYS A 93 5.55 -13.03 8.32
C LYS A 93 6.54 -13.12 9.48
N VAL A 94 7.84 -12.93 9.19
CA VAL A 94 8.91 -13.00 10.21
C VAL A 94 8.81 -11.81 11.16
N ALA A 95 8.56 -10.61 10.63
CA ALA A 95 8.31 -9.42 11.44
C ALA A 95 7.10 -9.62 12.37
N GLY A 96 6.04 -10.29 11.90
CA GLY A 96 4.82 -10.51 12.69
C GLY A 96 5.06 -11.41 13.90
N VAL A 97 5.81 -12.50 13.69
CA VAL A 97 6.21 -13.41 14.78
C VAL A 97 7.10 -12.69 15.80
N LEU A 98 8.07 -11.88 15.35
CA LEU A 98 8.92 -11.10 16.25
C LEU A 98 8.10 -10.12 17.11
N LEU A 99 7.09 -9.47 16.53
CA LEU A 99 6.21 -8.55 17.25
C LEU A 99 5.31 -9.29 18.25
N ILE A 100 4.82 -10.49 17.92
CA ILE A 100 4.06 -11.30 18.89
C ILE A 100 4.94 -11.71 20.07
N ILE A 101 6.18 -12.17 19.82
CA ILE A 101 7.13 -12.52 20.88
C ILE A 101 7.42 -11.29 21.75
N ALA A 102 7.65 -10.13 21.12
CA ALA A 102 7.84 -8.86 21.83
C ALA A 102 6.61 -8.48 22.67
N GLY A 103 5.39 -8.72 22.17
CA GLY A 103 4.15 -8.46 22.89
C GLY A 103 3.98 -9.37 24.11
N VAL A 104 4.28 -10.66 23.98
CA VAL A 104 4.22 -11.62 25.10
C VAL A 104 5.23 -11.25 26.19
N ILE A 105 6.46 -10.88 25.82
CA ILE A 105 7.49 -10.45 26.77
C ILE A 105 7.09 -9.11 27.43
N SER A 106 6.47 -8.20 26.67
CA SER A 106 6.01 -6.90 27.19
C SER A 106 4.88 -7.01 28.21
N PHE A 107 4.17 -8.15 28.27
CA PHE A 107 3.05 -8.36 29.18
C PHE A 107 3.46 -8.29 30.67
N LEU A 108 4.73 -8.55 30.98
CA LEU A 108 5.25 -8.50 32.36
C LEU A 108 5.47 -7.07 32.89
N GLY A 109 5.47 -6.03 32.05
CA GLY A 109 5.82 -4.68 32.49
C GLY A 109 5.03 -3.54 31.85
N ASN A 110 4.55 -3.71 30.62
CA ASN A 110 3.78 -2.67 29.93
C ASN A 110 2.67 -3.31 29.11
N TRP A 111 1.53 -3.56 29.77
CA TRP A 111 0.37 -4.21 29.18
C TRP A 111 -0.21 -3.43 27.98
N ILE A 112 -0.09 -2.10 27.98
CA ILE A 112 -0.54 -1.24 26.86
C ILE A 112 0.31 -1.53 25.62
N ASN A 113 1.63 -1.55 25.76
CA ASN A 113 2.51 -1.92 24.65
C ASN A 113 2.35 -3.38 24.25
N ALA A 114 2.14 -4.29 25.21
CA ALA A 114 1.89 -5.70 24.92
C ALA A 114 0.73 -5.88 23.94
N VAL A 115 -0.39 -5.17 24.16
CA VAL A 115 -1.54 -5.19 23.26
C VAL A 115 -1.20 -4.62 21.89
N LEU A 116 -0.47 -3.49 21.82
CA LEU A 116 -0.07 -2.90 20.54
C LEU A 116 0.86 -3.83 19.71
N TRP A 117 1.85 -4.43 20.35
CA TRP A 117 2.76 -5.40 19.72
C TRP A 117 2.01 -6.64 19.23
N LEU A 118 1.06 -7.12 20.02
CA LEU A 118 0.25 -8.30 19.70
C LEU A 118 -0.70 -8.03 18.52
N VAL A 119 -1.40 -6.89 18.51
CA VAL A 119 -2.27 -6.48 17.39
C VAL A 119 -1.46 -6.30 16.12
N ALA A 120 -0.32 -5.60 16.18
CA ALA A 120 0.56 -5.41 15.02
C ALA A 120 1.12 -6.74 14.49
N GLY A 121 1.51 -7.65 15.39
CA GLY A 121 2.02 -8.97 15.04
C GLY A 121 0.98 -9.86 14.36
N ILE A 122 -0.24 -9.93 14.92
CA ILE A 122 -1.35 -10.67 14.33
C ILE A 122 -1.72 -10.08 12.96
N MET A 123 -1.78 -8.75 12.83
CA MET A 123 -2.11 -8.09 11.56
C MET A 123 -1.08 -8.40 10.46
N LEU A 124 0.20 -8.57 10.82
CA LEU A 124 1.25 -8.98 9.89
C LEU A 124 1.16 -10.47 9.49
N LEU A 125 0.66 -11.34 10.38
CA LEU A 125 0.51 -12.77 10.14
C LEU A 125 -0.74 -13.11 9.32
N VAL A 126 -1.87 -12.45 9.61
CA VAL A 126 -3.17 -12.71 8.97
C VAL A 126 -3.22 -12.15 7.55
N ARG A 127 -2.46 -11.09 7.26
CA ARG A 127 -2.46 -10.51 5.92
C ARG A 127 -1.63 -11.37 4.97
N LYS A 128 -2.31 -12.03 4.03
CA LYS A 128 -1.65 -12.76 2.93
C LYS A 128 -0.64 -11.81 2.26
N PRO A 129 0.62 -12.24 2.02
CA PRO A 129 1.48 -11.50 1.12
C PRO A 129 0.70 -11.44 -0.20
N LYS A 130 0.30 -10.23 -0.61
CA LYS A 130 0.12 -10.04 -2.04
C LYS A 130 1.50 -10.35 -2.58
N GLU A 131 1.58 -11.42 -3.37
CA GLU A 131 2.73 -11.66 -4.22
C GLU A 131 3.11 -10.29 -4.80
N PRO A 132 4.41 -9.98 -4.97
CA PRO A 132 4.70 -9.01 -6.01
C PRO A 132 3.85 -9.50 -7.18
N ILE A 133 2.91 -8.67 -7.64
CA ILE A 133 2.63 -8.70 -9.07
C ILE A 133 4.04 -8.52 -9.57
N TYR A 134 4.64 -9.62 -10.03
CA TYR A 134 5.88 -9.53 -10.74
C TYR A 134 5.69 -8.33 -11.64
N ASP A 135 6.73 -7.52 -11.78
CA ASP A 135 6.96 -6.98 -13.09
C ASP A 135 6.79 -8.16 -14.06
N LYS A 136 5.56 -8.38 -14.55
CA LYS A 136 5.33 -8.62 -15.95
C LYS A 136 5.76 -7.30 -16.55
N GLU A 137 7.08 -7.19 -16.71
CA GLU A 137 7.62 -6.64 -17.94
C GLU A 137 6.66 -7.13 -19.03
N GLU A 138 5.94 -6.18 -19.60
CA GLU A 138 5.36 -6.23 -20.93
C GLU A 138 5.01 -7.64 -21.40
N ASP A 139 3.84 -8.16 -21.01
CA ASP A 139 3.16 -9.15 -21.83
C ASP A 139 1.69 -9.22 -21.40
N ASP A 140 0.87 -8.67 -22.29
CA ASP A 140 -0.52 -9.04 -22.52
C ASP A 140 -1.54 -8.67 -21.42
N ASP A 141 -1.87 -7.37 -21.37
CA ASP A 141 -3.25 -6.92 -21.12
C ASP A 141 -4.15 -7.36 -22.31
N VAL A 142 -4.22 -8.66 -22.53
CA VAL A 142 -5.27 -9.24 -23.36
C VAL A 142 -6.52 -9.21 -22.51
N ASN A 143 -7.29 -8.13 -22.67
CA ASN A 143 -8.69 -8.11 -22.34
C ASN A 143 -9.31 -9.44 -22.81
N PRO A 144 -9.90 -10.29 -21.95
CA PRO A 144 -10.29 -11.66 -22.29
C PRO A 144 -11.37 -11.76 -23.40
N TYR A 145 -11.87 -10.62 -23.86
CA TYR A 145 -12.79 -10.47 -24.99
C TYR A 145 -12.13 -10.08 -26.32
N ILE A 146 -10.82 -9.79 -26.33
CA ILE A 146 -10.05 -9.40 -27.52
C ILE A 146 -9.14 -10.56 -27.91
N LYS A 147 -9.53 -11.33 -28.93
CA LYS A 147 -8.79 -12.51 -29.42
C LYS A 147 -7.64 -12.18 -30.38
N ASP A 148 -7.49 -10.91 -30.76
CA ASP A 148 -6.67 -10.49 -31.92
C ASP A 148 -5.53 -9.53 -31.56
N GLY A 149 -5.16 -9.43 -30.28
CA GLY A 149 -4.00 -8.63 -29.84
C GLY A 149 -4.12 -7.11 -30.03
N SER A 150 -5.30 -6.59 -30.37
CA SER A 150 -5.52 -5.16 -30.58
C SER A 150 -5.57 -4.39 -29.26
N GLN A 151 -4.69 -3.39 -29.12
CA GLN A 151 -4.63 -2.54 -27.93
C GLN A 151 -5.84 -1.57 -27.91
N VAL A 152 -6.40 -1.31 -26.74
CA VAL A 152 -7.50 -0.35 -26.54
C VAL A 152 -7.07 0.78 -25.62
N ASN A 153 -7.53 1.99 -25.90
CA ASN A 153 -7.21 3.17 -25.10
C ASN A 153 -8.03 3.17 -23.81
N GLU A 154 -7.36 3.11 -22.66
CA GLU A 154 -7.99 3.02 -21.34
C GLU A 154 -8.83 4.25 -20.95
N ARG A 155 -8.66 5.41 -21.60
CA ARG A 155 -9.40 6.64 -21.26
C ARG A 155 -10.77 6.71 -21.94
N ASN A 156 -10.94 6.08 -23.08
CA ASN A 156 -12.13 6.23 -23.93
C ASN A 156 -12.58 4.92 -24.61
N ASN A 157 -11.96 3.79 -24.28
CA ASN A 157 -12.21 2.46 -24.84
C ASN A 157 -12.15 2.38 -26.38
N SER A 158 -11.47 3.32 -27.05
CA SER A 158 -11.28 3.24 -28.51
C SER A 158 -10.16 2.28 -28.86
N PHE A 159 -10.30 1.49 -29.91
CA PHE A 159 -9.21 0.66 -30.45
C PHE A 159 -8.04 1.55 -30.90
N ILE A 160 -6.82 1.15 -30.53
CA ILE A 160 -5.57 1.75 -31.00
C ILE A 160 -5.11 0.94 -32.21
N LEU A 161 -5.19 1.56 -33.38
CA LEU A 161 -4.70 0.98 -34.63
C LEU A 161 -3.15 0.92 -34.61
N SER A 162 -2.58 -0.21 -35.04
CA SER A 162 -1.15 -0.32 -35.35
C SER A 162 -0.76 0.61 -36.51
N GLU A 163 0.53 0.90 -36.70
CA GLU A 163 0.96 1.75 -37.84
C GLU A 163 0.54 1.14 -39.19
N GLU A 164 0.66 -0.17 -39.34
CA GLU A 164 0.23 -0.90 -40.53
C GLU A 164 -1.30 -0.83 -40.73
N GLN A 165 -2.09 -0.93 -39.64
CA GLN A 165 -3.54 -0.75 -39.72
C GLN A 165 -3.94 0.68 -40.08
N LYS A 166 -3.20 1.69 -39.60
CA LYS A 166 -3.42 3.09 -39.97
C LYS A 166 -3.11 3.35 -41.44
N GLU A 167 -2.05 2.75 -41.96
CA GLU A 167 -1.66 2.86 -43.37
C GLU A 167 -2.70 2.17 -44.27
N ASN A 168 -3.13 0.96 -43.91
CA ASN A 168 -4.21 0.25 -44.61
C ASN A 168 -5.55 1.00 -44.54
N GLU A 169 -5.93 1.58 -43.41
CA GLU A 169 -7.13 2.43 -43.33
C GLU A 169 -6.98 3.68 -44.20
N GLN A 170 -5.81 4.32 -44.24
CA GLN A 170 -5.58 5.47 -45.12
C GLN A 170 -5.65 5.09 -46.61
N GLU A 171 -5.07 3.96 -47.00
CA GLU A 171 -5.17 3.46 -48.37
C GLU A 171 -6.61 3.11 -48.73
N THR A 172 -7.33 2.37 -47.89
CA THR A 172 -8.75 2.01 -48.15
C THR A 172 -9.66 3.22 -48.20
N ILE A 173 -9.44 4.24 -47.35
CA ILE A 173 -10.17 5.51 -47.42
C ILE A 173 -9.83 6.25 -48.73
N LYS A 174 -8.56 6.29 -49.13
CA LYS A 174 -8.12 6.94 -50.37
C LYS A 174 -8.69 6.24 -51.61
N ASP A 175 -8.73 4.92 -51.61
CA ASP A 175 -9.29 4.10 -52.67
C ASP A 175 -10.81 4.27 -52.74
N ALA A 176 -11.51 4.24 -51.60
CA ALA A 176 -12.95 4.49 -51.55
C ALA A 176 -13.31 5.91 -52.02
N TYR A 177 -12.51 6.93 -51.67
CA TYR A 177 -12.71 8.29 -52.17
C TYR A 177 -12.48 8.39 -53.68
N SER A 178 -11.46 7.69 -54.19
CA SER A 178 -11.14 7.66 -55.62
C SER A 178 -12.23 6.92 -56.41
N GLN A 179 -12.70 5.79 -55.89
CA GLN A 179 -13.78 5.00 -56.47
C GLN A 179 -15.12 5.76 -56.45
N SER A 180 -15.44 6.46 -55.35
CA SER A 180 -16.65 7.31 -55.31
C SER A 180 -16.60 8.48 -56.29
N LYS A 181 -15.41 8.98 -56.64
CA LYS A 181 -15.24 10.01 -57.67
C LYS A 181 -15.48 9.45 -59.06
N ASP A 182 -15.00 8.25 -59.33
CA ASP A 182 -15.23 7.58 -60.61
C ASP A 182 -16.70 7.15 -60.77
N ASP A 183 -17.34 6.66 -59.71
CA ASP A 183 -18.76 6.32 -59.70
C ASP A 183 -19.64 7.57 -59.95
N ASN A 184 -19.38 8.67 -59.23
CA ASN A 184 -20.10 9.93 -59.46
C ASN A 184 -19.89 10.48 -60.88
N LYS A 185 -18.69 10.29 -61.47
CA LYS A 185 -18.42 10.69 -62.85
C LYS A 185 -19.21 9.84 -63.84
N THR A 186 -19.28 8.54 -63.61
CA THR A 186 -20.02 7.59 -64.44
C THR A 186 -21.53 7.84 -64.37
N ASP A 187 -22.05 8.22 -63.20
CA ASP A 187 -23.47 8.58 -63.03
C ASP A 187 -23.82 9.92 -63.69
N LEU A 188 -22.89 10.90 -63.70
CA LEU A 188 -23.03 12.15 -64.45
C LEU A 188 -23.04 11.91 -65.96
N ASP A 189 -22.11 11.10 -66.48
CA ASP A 189 -22.05 10.76 -67.91
C ASP A 189 -23.33 10.02 -68.36
N ASN A 190 -23.87 9.12 -67.53
CA ASN A 190 -25.14 8.44 -67.80
C ASN A 190 -26.36 9.38 -67.76
N LEU A 191 -26.32 10.44 -66.96
CA LEU A 191 -27.40 11.43 -66.88
C LEU A 191 -27.42 12.32 -68.13
N ASP A 192 -26.25 12.70 -68.63
CA ASP A 192 -26.10 13.45 -69.89
C ASP A 192 -26.54 12.61 -71.10
N ASP A 193 -26.20 11.31 -71.14
CA ASP A 193 -26.67 10.37 -72.17
C ASP A 193 -28.19 10.18 -72.14
N LEU A 194 -28.80 10.15 -70.95
CA LEU A 194 -30.27 10.08 -70.81
C LEU A 194 -30.96 11.34 -71.29
N ASP A 195 -30.40 12.52 -71.02
CA ASP A 195 -30.96 13.80 -71.48
C ASP A 195 -30.82 13.97 -73.00
N GLU A 196 -29.70 13.50 -73.58
CA GLU A 196 -29.49 13.47 -75.03
C GLU A 196 -30.42 12.45 -75.74
N ARG A 197 -30.66 11.29 -75.13
CA ARG A 197 -31.65 10.30 -75.62
C ARG A 197 -33.09 10.80 -75.48
N SER A 198 -33.40 11.57 -74.43
CA SER A 198 -34.70 12.24 -74.23
C SER A 198 -34.96 13.30 -75.30
N LYS A 199 -33.94 14.09 -75.67
CA LYS A 199 -34.01 15.05 -76.77
C LYS A 199 -34.23 14.36 -78.13
N LYS A 200 -33.51 13.27 -78.42
CA LYS A 200 -33.72 12.50 -79.66
C LYS A 200 -35.10 11.84 -79.77
N LEU A 201 -35.72 11.44 -78.65
CA LEU A 201 -37.09 10.88 -78.64
C LEU A 201 -38.19 11.95 -78.78
N LYS A 202 -37.90 13.21 -78.44
CA LYS A 202 -38.84 14.33 -78.62
C LYS A 202 -38.84 14.93 -80.04
N GLU A 203 -37.84 14.61 -80.86
CA GLU A 203 -37.74 15.19 -82.20
C GLU A 203 -38.43 14.41 -83.32
N ASP A 204 -39.00 13.21 -83.10
CA ASP A 204 -39.85 12.63 -84.15
C ASP A 204 -40.86 11.54 -83.70
N PRO A 205 -42.06 11.93 -83.24
CA PRO A 205 -43.20 11.01 -83.15
C PRO A 205 -43.90 10.79 -84.51
N TYR A 206 -43.42 11.36 -85.63
CA TYR A 206 -44.09 11.28 -86.94
C TYR A 206 -43.11 11.26 -88.13
N LYS A 207 -42.31 10.19 -88.25
CA LYS A 207 -41.73 9.81 -89.54
C LYS A 207 -42.40 8.55 -90.08
N TYR A 208 -43.35 8.77 -90.99
CA TYR A 208 -43.74 7.81 -92.02
C TYR A 208 -42.67 7.74 -93.11
#